data_AF-A0A7W0ZPC7-F1
#
_entry.id   AF-A0A7W0ZPC7-F1
#
_cell.length_a   1.000
_cell.length_b   1.000
_cell.length_c   1.000
_cell.angle_alpha   90.00
_cell.angle_beta   90.00
_cell.angle_gamma   90.00
#
_symmetry.space_group_name_H-M   'P 1'
#
loop_
_entity.id
_entity.type
_entity.pdbx_description
1 polymer ?
#
loop_
_entity_poly.entity_id
_entity_poly.type
_entity_poly.pdbx_seq_one_letter_code
_entity_poly.pdbx_strand_id
1 'polypeptide(L)' 'AVPIEENPDYLFKIAGEKIIEEGLATEGEFALIAGSLPMTHVSGRTNMLHVRRLGT' A
#
# COMPACT_ATOMS: atom_id res chain seq x y z
N ALA A 1 2.88 -19.67 -3.17
CA ALA A 1 3.45 -18.36 -3.52
C ALA A 1 4.10 -17.80 -2.27
N VAL A 2 5.33 -17.28 -2.37
CA VAL A 2 6.09 -16.77 -1.22
C VAL A 2 5.74 -15.29 -1.02
N PRO A 3 5.40 -14.84 0.19
CA PRO A 3 5.16 -13.42 0.48
C PRO A 3 6.41 -12.57 0.20
N ILE A 4 6.22 -11.39 -0.39
CA ILE A 4 7.31 -10.41 -0.60
C ILE A 4 7.74 -9.78 0.73
N GLU A 5 6.79 -9.58 1.63
CA GLU A 5 6.97 -9.02 2.96
C GLU A 5 5.95 -9.70 3.89
N GLU A 6 6.34 -9.99 5.12
CA GLU A 6 5.50 -10.65 6.12
C GLU A 6 4.57 -9.66 6.83
N ASN A 7 5.04 -8.42 7.03
CA ASN A 7 4.24 -7.35 7.63
C ASN A 7 3.57 -6.46 6.56
N PRO A 8 2.26 -6.63 6.29
CA PRO A 8 1.57 -5.83 5.28
C PRO A 8 1.50 -4.34 5.62
N ASP A 9 1.47 -3.96 6.90
CA ASP A 9 1.41 -2.56 7.32
C ASP A 9 2.67 -1.78 6.91
N TYR A 10 3.82 -2.46 6.87
CA TYR A 10 5.07 -1.87 6.40
C TYR A 10 4.96 -1.44 4.93
N LEU A 11 4.37 -2.29 4.08
CA LEU A 11 4.17 -1.99 2.66
C LEU A 11 3.16 -0.87 2.44
N PHE A 12 2.07 -0.83 3.23
CA PHE A 12 1.12 0.28 3.14
C PHE A 12 1.73 1.60 3.58
N LYS A 13 2.65 1.58 4.55
CA LYS A 13 3.38 2.77 4.99
C LYS A 13 4.29 3.28 3.87
N ILE A 14 5.12 2.41 3.29
CA ILE A 14 5.98 2.75 2.15
C ILE A 14 5.16 3.31 0.98
N ALA A 15 4.05 2.66 0.64
CA ALA A 15 3.17 3.13 -0.44
C ALA A 15 2.64 4.54 -0.15
N GLY A 16 2.23 4.83 1.09
CA GLY A 16 1.78 6.15 1.50
C GLY A 16 2.87 7.21 1.44
N GLU A 17 4.08 6.90 1.93
CA GLU A 17 5.25 7.78 1.85
C GLU A 17 5.58 8.10 0.38
N LYS A 18 5.56 7.08 -0.48
CA LYS A 18 5.88 7.24 -1.89
C LYS A 18 4.87 8.12 -2.63
N ILE A 19 3.59 8.02 -2.30
CA ILE A 19 2.54 8.90 -2.87
C ILE A 19 2.84 10.38 -2.55
N ILE A 20 3.30 10.69 -1.32
CA ILE A 20 3.66 12.05 -0.92
C ILE A 20 4.95 12.50 -1.62
N GLU A 21 5.99 11.66 -1.64
CA GLU A 21 7.28 11.98 -2.27
C GLU A 21 7.15 12.34 -3.75
N GLU A 22 6.27 11.64 -4.48
CA GLU A 22 6.01 11.88 -5.90
C GLU A 22 5.08 13.09 -6.14
N GLY A 23 4.62 13.77 -5.08
CA GLY A 23 3.74 14.93 -5.17
C GLY A 23 2.31 14.61 -5.60
N LEU A 24 1.89 13.35 -5.47
CA LEU A 24 0.55 12.89 -5.87
C LEU A 24 -0.52 13.18 -4.80
N ALA A 25 -0.10 13.36 -3.55
CA ALA A 25 -0.94 13.78 -2.44
C ALA A 25 -0.09 14.50 -1.37
N THR A 26 -0.76 15.07 -0.38
CA THR A 26 -0.15 15.77 0.75
C THR A 26 -0.40 15.04 2.08
N GLU A 27 0.42 15.33 3.09
CA GLU A 27 0.26 14.77 4.43
C GLU A 27 -1.14 15.07 5.00
N GLY A 28 -1.76 14.05 5.59
CA GLY A 28 -3.08 14.16 6.18
C GLY A 28 -4.25 13.89 5.23
N GLU A 29 -4.03 13.80 3.92
CA GLU A 29 -5.05 13.36 2.96
C GLU A 29 -5.33 11.85 3.06
N PHE A 30 -6.47 11.42 2.53
CA PHE A 30 -6.84 10.01 2.47
C PHE A 30 -6.48 9.41 1.12
N ALA A 31 -5.98 8.18 1.13
CA ALA A 31 -5.70 7.38 -0.06
C ALA A 31 -6.41 6.02 -0.02
N LEU A 32 -6.81 5.54 -1.19
CA LEU A 32 -7.31 4.17 -1.41
C LEU A 32 -6.21 3.36 -2.11
N ILE A 33 -5.72 2.32 -1.43
CA ILE A 33 -4.71 1.40 -1.95
C ILE A 33 -5.40 0.09 -2.35
N ALA A 34 -5.26 -0.30 -3.61
CA ALA A 34 -5.74 -1.58 -4.12
C ALA A 34 -4.56 -2.56 -4.27
N GLY A 35 -4.70 -3.77 -3.74
CA GLY A 35 -3.62 -4.75 -3.72
C GLY A 35 -4.07 -6.16 -3.37
N SER A 36 -3.12 -6.96 -2.88
CA SER A 36 -3.36 -8.34 -2.48
C SER A 36 -2.75 -8.64 -1.12
N LEU A 37 -3.37 -9.53 -0.33
CA LEU A 37 -2.79 -10.08 0.89
C LEU A 37 -2.89 -11.62 0.88
N PRO A 38 -1.77 -12.35 1.08
CA PRO A 38 -0.39 -11.85 1.07
C PRO A 38 0.02 -11.33 -0.31
N MET A 39 0.91 -10.33 -0.36
CA MET A 39 1.49 -9.85 -1.62
C MET A 39 2.55 -10.83 -2.12
N THR A 40 2.48 -11.19 -3.40
CA THR A 40 3.41 -12.15 -4.04
C THR A 40 3.75 -11.67 -5.44
N HIS A 41 4.76 -12.25 -6.08
CA HIS A 41 5.10 -11.96 -7.49
C HIS A 41 4.10 -12.51 -8.52
N VAL A 42 2.99 -13.12 -8.08
CA VAL A 42 1.97 -13.71 -8.97
C VAL A 42 0.94 -12.64 -9.33
N SER A 43 0.75 -12.40 -10.63
CA SER A 43 -0.26 -11.48 -11.16
C SER A 43 -1.69 -12.01 -10.96
N GLY A 44 -2.67 -11.10 -10.99
CA GLY A 44 -4.11 -11.46 -10.91
C GLY A 44 -4.59 -11.86 -9.51
N ARG A 45 -3.89 -11.45 -8.45
CA ARG A 45 -4.20 -11.82 -7.05
C ARG A 45 -4.86 -10.70 -6.24
N THR A 46 -5.21 -9.56 -6.86
CA THR A 46 -5.85 -8.42 -6.18
C THR A 46 -7.10 -8.88 -5.44
N ASN A 47 -7.11 -8.69 -4.12
CA ASN A 47 -8.19 -9.15 -3.24
C ASN A 47 -8.45 -8.21 -2.06
N MET A 48 -7.86 -7.00 -2.06
CA MET A 48 -7.88 -6.10 -0.91
C MET A 48 -7.93 -4.63 -1.36
N LEU A 49 -8.72 -3.85 -0.62
CA LEU A 49 -8.79 -2.39 -0.67
C LEU A 49 -8.50 -1.83 0.73
N HIS A 50 -7.58 -0.88 0.84
CA HIS A 50 -7.19 -0.27 2.11
C HIS A 50 -7.31 1.25 2.03
N VAL A 51 -8.14 1.83 2.90
CA VAL A 51 -8.27 3.28 3.04
C VAL A 51 -7.40 3.71 4.21
N ARG A 52 -6.51 4.68 3.98
CA ARG A 52 -5.65 5.24 5.04
C ARG A 52 -5.48 6.74 4.94
N ARG A 53 -5.15 7.35 6.06
CA ARG A 53 -4.61 8.70 6.11
C ARG A 53 -3.10 8.64 5.83
N LEU A 54 -2.60 9.57 5.03
CA LEU A 54 -1.19 9.65 4.65
C LEU A 54 -0.37 10.42 5.70
N GLY A 55 0.87 9.99 5.93
CA GLY A 55 1.80 10.58 6.90
C GLY A 55 1.59 10.19 8.37
N THR A 56 0.76 9.17 8.64
CA THR A 56 0.52 8.61 10.00
C THR A 56 1.31 7.33 10.26
#